data_AF-A0A7C7XTN8-F1
#
_entry.id   AF-A0A7C7XTN8-F1
#
_cell.length_a   1.000
_cell.length_b   1.000
_cell.length_c   1.000
_cell.angle_alpha   90.00
_cell.angle_beta   90.00
_cell.angle_gamma   90.00
#
_symmetry.space_group_name_H-M   'P 1'
#
loop_
_entity.id
_entity.type
_entity.pdbx_description
1 polymer ?
#
loop_
_entity_poly.entity_id
_entity_poly.type
_entity_poly.pdbx_seq_one_letter_code
_entity_poly.pdbx_strand_id
1 'polypeptide(L)'
;MNHWIQEELFGLEHTTRPCARCRQEFPRTPDFFPAGSCRDGYSSFCRKCSQSSPEPVAPPDNLRLLDPMREKRCETCRQVRSLQEFFMDSRSQDGKSWVCKSCGAGMPASVALETNQTAIGFIQDTRNQRVKVIISRNLRDTLGQLQEGASVPLQLLAVERLESPDEAEDRFMAYQELLQADHVFNNWYASSRTLGRILASLRGVRTPAPTQRQKLS
;
A
#
# COMPACT_ATOMS: atom_id res chain seq x y z
N MET A 1 45.91 20.85 -36.50
CA MET A 1 46.01 20.50 -35.07
C MET A 1 44.85 19.59 -34.72
N ASN A 2 45.16 18.32 -34.45
CA ASN A 2 44.22 17.36 -33.91
C ASN A 2 44.15 17.57 -32.39
N HIS A 3 42.96 17.82 -31.84
CA HIS A 3 42.65 17.35 -30.49
C HIS A 3 41.32 16.59 -30.53
N TRP A 4 41.54 15.30 -30.54
CA TRP A 4 40.68 14.14 -30.54
C TRP A 4 40.31 13.86 -29.08
N ILE A 5 39.12 13.26 -28.90
CA ILE A 5 38.67 12.56 -27.69
C ILE A 5 38.28 13.44 -26.49
N GLN A 6 36.98 13.74 -26.41
CA GLN A 6 36.19 13.50 -25.19
C GLN A 6 34.91 12.70 -25.55
N GLU A 7 35.08 11.70 -26.41
CA GLU A 7 34.34 10.45 -26.22
C GLU A 7 34.92 9.76 -24.98
N GLU A 8 34.10 8.96 -24.29
CA GLU A 8 34.38 8.24 -23.04
C GLU A 8 34.18 9.04 -21.75
N LEU A 9 32.92 9.17 -21.30
CA LEU A 9 32.61 9.05 -19.84
C LEU A 9 31.13 8.88 -19.46
N PHE A 10 30.19 8.69 -20.40
CA PHE A 10 28.84 8.24 -20.05
C PHE A 10 28.41 7.14 -21.01
N GLY A 11 28.21 5.94 -20.46
CA GLY A 11 27.96 4.71 -21.20
C GLY A 11 26.79 4.79 -22.18
N LEU A 12 26.91 4.00 -23.25
CA LEU A 12 25.99 3.81 -24.39
C LEU A 12 24.61 3.23 -24.01
N GLU A 13 24.14 3.38 -22.78
CA GLU A 13 22.93 2.71 -22.26
C GLU A 13 21.68 3.60 -22.24
N HIS A 14 21.75 4.84 -22.76
CA HIS A 14 20.62 5.77 -22.70
C HIS A 14 20.38 6.61 -23.97
N THR A 15 20.73 6.07 -25.15
CA THR A 15 20.43 6.74 -26.43
C THR A 15 18.93 6.72 -26.75
N THR A 16 18.19 5.78 -26.16
CA THR A 16 16.74 5.65 -26.29
C THR A 16 16.04 5.74 -24.93
N ARG A 17 14.78 6.13 -24.94
CA ARG A 17 13.90 6.21 -23.77
C ARG A 17 12.49 5.74 -24.13
N PRO A 18 11.82 4.95 -23.28
CA PRO A 18 10.42 4.62 -23.48
C PRO A 18 9.51 5.80 -23.13
N CYS A 19 8.51 6.07 -23.97
CA CYS A 19 7.44 7.00 -23.64
C CYS A 19 6.57 6.41 -22.51
N ALA A 20 6.33 7.17 -21.43
CA ALA A 20 5.51 6.71 -20.31
C ALA A 20 4.02 6.48 -20.68
N ARG A 21 3.55 7.00 -21.82
CA ARG A 21 2.17 6.84 -22.31
C ARG A 21 2.02 5.67 -23.29
N CYS A 22 2.77 5.66 -24.40
CA CYS A 22 2.65 4.59 -25.40
C CYS A 22 3.63 3.41 -25.21
N ARG A 23 4.57 3.53 -24.27
CA ARG A 23 5.62 2.53 -23.96
C ARG A 23 6.54 2.16 -25.13
N GLN A 24 6.49 2.90 -26.23
CA GLN A 24 7.44 2.74 -27.33
C GLN A 24 8.77 3.43 -26.99
N GLU A 25 9.87 2.81 -27.41
CA GLU A 25 11.21 3.36 -27.28
C GLU A 25 11.49 4.34 -28.42
N PHE A 26 11.99 5.52 -28.06
CA PHE A 26 12.39 6.55 -29.01
C PHE A 26 13.78 7.06 -28.70
N PRO A 27 14.52 7.58 -29.70
CA PRO A 27 15.74 8.31 -29.44
C PRO A 27 15.52 9.45 -28.44
N ARG A 28 16.47 9.62 -27.52
CA ARG A 28 16.44 10.64 -26.46
C ARG A 28 16.84 12.01 -27.02
N THR A 29 16.06 12.49 -28.00
CA THR A 29 16.31 13.73 -28.75
C THR A 29 15.10 14.66 -28.69
N PRO A 30 15.29 15.98 -28.92
CA PRO A 30 14.18 16.95 -28.90
C PRO A 30 13.13 16.71 -29.99
N ASP A 31 13.45 15.92 -31.01
CA ASP A 31 12.52 15.55 -32.08
C ASP A 31 11.39 14.65 -31.56
N PHE A 32 11.73 13.73 -30.67
CA PHE A 32 10.79 12.74 -30.12
C PHE A 32 10.24 13.13 -28.75
N PHE A 33 11.01 13.85 -27.92
CA PHE A 33 10.57 14.28 -26.59
C PHE A 33 10.62 15.82 -26.49
N PRO A 34 9.50 16.50 -26.23
CA PRO A 34 9.51 17.94 -25.98
C PRO A 34 10.20 18.27 -24.65
N ALA A 35 10.53 19.55 -24.44
CA ALA A 35 11.07 20.01 -23.16
C ALA A 35 10.12 19.67 -22.00
N GLY A 36 10.68 19.28 -20.85
CA GLY A 36 9.92 18.84 -19.69
C GLY A 36 10.70 18.92 -18.38
N SER A 37 10.10 18.38 -17.32
CA SER A 37 10.63 18.47 -15.94
C SER A 37 11.48 17.27 -15.52
N CYS A 38 11.76 16.32 -16.42
CA CYS A 38 12.66 15.22 -16.09
C CYS A 38 14.09 15.73 -15.95
N ARG A 39 14.94 14.94 -15.29
CA ARG A 39 16.35 15.28 -15.00
C ARG A 39 17.18 15.63 -16.25
N ASP A 40 16.78 15.15 -17.42
CA ASP A 40 17.39 15.38 -18.73
C ASP A 40 16.80 16.59 -19.47
N GLY A 41 15.88 17.34 -18.86
CA GLY A 41 15.21 18.49 -19.50
C GLY A 41 14.13 18.10 -20.51
N TYR A 42 13.86 16.81 -20.70
CA TYR A 42 12.83 16.31 -21.62
C TYR A 42 11.56 15.84 -20.88
N SER A 43 10.45 15.75 -21.60
CA SER A 43 9.20 15.19 -21.10
C SER A 43 9.30 13.66 -20.96
N SER A 44 8.50 13.08 -20.06
CA SER A 44 8.31 11.62 -19.98
C SER A 44 7.44 11.06 -21.11
N PHE A 45 6.76 11.94 -21.85
CA PHE A 45 5.89 11.58 -22.97
C PHE A 45 6.53 11.96 -24.30
N CYS A 46 6.34 11.14 -25.34
CA CYS A 46 6.78 11.51 -26.68
C CYS A 46 5.89 12.64 -27.23
N ARG A 47 6.39 13.38 -28.21
CA ARG A 47 5.74 14.57 -28.77
C ARG A 47 4.31 14.28 -29.27
N LYS A 48 4.09 13.13 -29.91
CA LYS A 48 2.76 12.65 -30.30
C LYS A 48 1.83 12.50 -29.09
N CYS A 49 2.32 11.86 -28.02
CA CYS A 49 1.59 11.68 -26.77
C CYS A 49 1.39 12.97 -25.97
N SER A 50 2.27 13.96 -26.13
CA SER A 50 2.15 15.29 -25.52
C SER A 50 1.14 16.18 -26.25
N GLN A 51 1.00 16.01 -27.56
CA GLN A 51 0.05 16.76 -28.39
C GLN A 51 -1.36 16.15 -28.38
N SER A 52 -1.48 14.84 -28.15
CA SER A 52 -2.77 14.25 -27.82
C SER A 52 -3.19 14.76 -26.44
N SER A 53 -4.18 15.64 -26.40
CA SER A 53 -4.97 15.85 -25.18
C SER A 53 -5.32 14.48 -24.60
N PRO A 54 -5.28 14.29 -23.27
CA PRO A 54 -5.99 13.15 -22.73
C PRO A 54 -7.43 13.30 -23.22
N GLU A 55 -7.89 12.41 -24.09
CA GLU A 55 -9.33 12.24 -24.26
C GLU A 55 -9.88 12.09 -22.84
N PRO A 56 -10.94 12.82 -22.47
CA PRO A 56 -11.56 12.63 -21.17
C PRO A 56 -11.99 11.18 -21.11
N VAL A 57 -11.16 10.34 -20.47
CA VAL A 57 -11.48 8.95 -20.22
C VAL A 57 -12.71 9.04 -19.35
N ALA A 58 -13.87 8.73 -19.93
CA ALA A 58 -15.11 8.68 -19.19
C ALA A 58 -14.82 7.84 -17.92
N PRO A 59 -15.09 8.39 -16.72
CA PRO A 59 -14.91 7.62 -15.51
C PRO A 59 -15.66 6.29 -15.70
N PRO A 60 -15.08 5.13 -15.32
CA PRO A 60 -15.82 3.88 -15.39
C PRO A 60 -17.18 4.09 -14.69
N ASP A 61 -18.27 3.56 -15.26
CA ASP A 61 -19.66 3.97 -14.93
C ASP A 61 -19.96 4.07 -13.42
N ASN A 62 -19.26 3.29 -12.61
CA ASN A 62 -19.29 3.33 -11.14
C ASN A 62 -18.90 4.68 -10.49
N LEU A 63 -18.18 5.57 -11.18
CA LEU A 63 -17.80 6.91 -10.69
C LEU A 63 -18.83 7.99 -11.02
N ARG A 64 -19.75 7.74 -11.98
CA ARG A 64 -20.78 8.72 -12.35
C ARG A 64 -21.89 8.86 -11.31
N LEU A 65 -22.05 7.85 -10.45
CA LEU A 65 -23.02 7.84 -9.34
C LEU A 65 -22.45 8.36 -8.01
N LEU A 66 -21.16 8.71 -7.97
CA LEU A 66 -20.54 9.21 -6.75
C LEU A 66 -21.01 10.62 -6.46
N ASP A 67 -21.49 10.84 -5.23
CA ASP A 67 -21.62 12.19 -4.69
C ASP A 67 -20.21 12.68 -4.29
N PRO A 68 -19.58 13.62 -5.02
CA PRO A 68 -18.23 14.08 -4.73
C PRO A 68 -18.10 14.78 -3.38
N MET A 69 -19.23 15.20 -2.78
CA MET A 69 -19.26 15.80 -1.45
C MET A 69 -19.32 14.75 -0.32
N ARG A 70 -19.55 13.47 -0.64
CA ARG A 70 -19.73 12.41 0.37
C ARG A 70 -18.81 11.22 0.17
N GLU A 71 -18.42 10.94 -1.07
CA GLU A 71 -17.71 9.72 -1.43
C GLU A 71 -16.49 10.00 -2.30
N LYS A 72 -15.45 9.20 -2.10
CA LYS A 72 -14.21 9.25 -2.87
C LYS A 72 -13.69 7.84 -3.13
N ARG A 73 -13.06 7.64 -4.28
CA ARG A 73 -12.38 6.39 -4.60
C ARG A 73 -10.95 6.44 -4.06
N CYS A 74 -10.55 5.41 -3.31
CA CYS A 74 -9.16 5.26 -2.89
C CYS A 74 -8.27 4.85 -4.06
N GLU A 75 -7.12 5.50 -4.26
CA GLU A 75 -6.21 5.16 -5.34
C GLU A 75 -5.49 3.82 -5.13
N THR A 76 -5.31 3.39 -3.88
CA THR A 76 -4.66 2.13 -3.51
C THR A 76 -5.58 0.93 -3.68
N CYS A 77 -6.70 0.85 -2.96
CA CYS A 77 -7.62 -0.30 -3.03
C CYS A 77 -8.68 -0.17 -4.12
N ARG A 78 -8.78 0.99 -4.77
CA ARG A 78 -9.75 1.29 -5.85
C ARG A 78 -11.22 1.18 -5.45
N GLN A 79 -11.51 1.03 -4.16
CA GLN A 79 -12.87 1.02 -3.60
C GLN A 79 -13.38 2.44 -3.38
N VAL A 80 -14.67 2.63 -3.61
CA VAL A 80 -15.41 3.84 -3.24
C VAL A 80 -15.70 3.78 -1.75
N ARG A 81 -15.38 4.86 -1.04
CA ARG A 81 -15.59 4.99 0.41
C ARG A 81 -16.11 6.38 0.75
N SER A 82 -16.71 6.53 1.91
CA SER A 82 -17.09 7.84 2.46
C SER A 82 -15.86 8.74 2.66
N LEU A 83 -15.98 10.06 2.46
CA LEU A 83 -14.91 11.04 2.74
C LEU A 83 -14.42 11.00 4.20
N GLN A 84 -15.22 10.46 5.13
CA GLN A 84 -14.83 10.26 6.53
C GLN A 84 -13.79 9.14 6.70
N GLU A 85 -13.73 8.21 5.74
CA GLU A 85 -12.74 7.14 5.67
C GLU A 85 -11.42 7.59 5.05
N PHE A 86 -11.22 8.89 4.82
CA PHE A 86 -9.97 9.46 4.33
C PHE A 86 -9.36 10.41 5.36
N PHE A 87 -8.03 10.44 5.46
CA PHE A 87 -7.32 11.43 6.26
C PHE A 87 -7.44 12.82 5.64
N MET A 88 -7.29 13.87 6.44
CA MET A 88 -7.20 15.23 5.90
C MET A 88 -5.86 15.43 5.19
N ASP A 89 -5.88 16.02 4.00
CA ASP A 89 -4.66 16.41 3.26
C ASP A 89 -4.86 17.79 2.66
N SER A 90 -4.15 18.78 3.18
CA SER A 90 -4.23 20.19 2.74
C SER A 90 -3.73 20.42 1.31
N ARG A 91 -3.02 19.44 0.72
CA ARG A 91 -2.50 19.53 -0.66
C ARG A 91 -3.51 19.02 -1.68
N SER A 92 -4.57 18.36 -1.24
CA SER A 92 -5.63 17.85 -2.11
C SER A 92 -6.72 18.91 -2.31
N GLN A 93 -7.34 18.91 -3.49
CA GLN A 93 -8.39 19.87 -3.83
C GLN A 93 -9.64 19.72 -2.94
N ASP A 94 -9.93 18.49 -2.49
CA ASP A 94 -11.07 18.15 -1.63
C ASP A 94 -10.71 18.10 -0.14
N GLY A 95 -9.46 18.44 0.21
CA GLY A 95 -8.98 18.40 1.60
C GLY A 95 -8.85 16.99 2.18
N LYS A 96 -8.92 15.93 1.34
CA LYS A 96 -8.82 14.52 1.72
C LYS A 96 -7.68 13.81 1.00
N SER A 97 -7.02 12.90 1.70
CA SER A 97 -5.98 12.05 1.13
C SER A 97 -6.48 11.25 -0.08
N TRP A 98 -5.57 10.97 -1.02
CA TRP A 98 -5.81 10.07 -2.16
C TRP A 98 -6.00 8.60 -1.74
N VAL A 99 -5.64 8.26 -0.50
CA VAL A 99 -5.65 6.91 0.06
C VAL A 99 -6.60 6.84 1.25
N CYS A 100 -7.44 5.80 1.34
CA CYS A 100 -8.34 5.61 2.47
C CYS A 100 -7.53 5.28 3.73
N LYS A 101 -8.10 5.56 4.92
CA LYS A 101 -7.48 5.33 6.22
C LYS A 101 -6.96 3.91 6.38
N SER A 102 -7.72 2.92 5.91
CA SER A 102 -7.32 1.51 5.90
C SER A 102 -6.07 1.25 5.05
N CYS A 103 -5.99 1.81 3.84
CA CYS A 103 -4.79 1.68 3.00
C CYS A 103 -3.61 2.51 3.54
N GLY A 104 -3.86 3.68 4.14
CA GLY A 104 -2.85 4.52 4.79
C GLY A 104 -2.25 3.87 6.04
N ALA A 105 -3.05 3.06 6.75
CA ALA A 105 -2.64 2.18 7.84
C ALA A 105 -1.78 0.98 7.38
N GLY A 106 -1.42 0.92 6.10
CA GLY A 106 -0.62 -0.18 5.55
C GLY A 106 -1.39 -1.48 5.43
N MET A 107 -2.74 -1.49 5.42
CA MET A 107 -3.49 -2.69 5.05
C MET A 107 -3.26 -2.99 3.56
N PRO A 108 -2.66 -4.12 3.19
CA PRO A 108 -2.67 -4.57 1.81
C PRO A 108 -4.11 -4.82 1.40
N ALA A 109 -4.50 -4.38 0.19
CA ALA A 109 -5.73 -4.82 -0.45
C ALA A 109 -5.83 -6.36 -0.53
N SER A 110 -4.69 -7.07 -0.42
CA SER A 110 -4.56 -8.53 -0.44
C SER A 110 -4.70 -9.22 0.92
N VAL A 111 -4.83 -8.50 2.04
CA VAL A 111 -5.46 -9.09 3.23
C VAL A 111 -6.97 -8.88 3.07
N ALA A 112 -7.52 -9.55 2.05
CA ALA A 112 -8.88 -10.01 2.13
C ALA A 112 -8.92 -10.95 3.33
N LEU A 113 -9.18 -10.38 4.51
CA LEU A 113 -9.68 -11.14 5.63
C LEU A 113 -11.01 -11.68 5.13
N GLU A 114 -11.03 -12.98 4.81
CA GLU A 114 -12.26 -13.65 4.46
C GLU A 114 -13.23 -13.46 5.63
N THR A 115 -14.46 -13.09 5.31
CA THR A 115 -15.53 -12.96 6.31
C THR A 115 -15.66 -14.28 7.09
N ASN A 116 -15.64 -14.20 8.42
CA ASN A 116 -15.76 -15.31 9.38
C ASN A 116 -14.50 -16.13 9.70
N GLN A 117 -13.29 -15.64 9.40
CA GLN A 117 -12.06 -16.30 9.86
C GLN A 117 -11.54 -15.67 11.16
N THR A 118 -11.30 -16.48 12.20
CA THR A 118 -10.64 -16.03 13.44
C THR A 118 -9.16 -15.81 13.19
N ALA A 119 -8.67 -14.62 13.53
CA ALA A 119 -7.28 -14.25 13.33
C ALA A 119 -6.73 -13.46 14.52
N ILE A 120 -5.43 -13.62 14.75
CA ILE A 120 -4.66 -12.80 15.69
C ILE A 120 -3.93 -11.71 14.90
N GLY A 121 -4.15 -10.46 15.29
CA GLY A 121 -3.55 -9.29 14.67
C GLY A 121 -2.55 -8.58 15.58
N PHE A 122 -1.44 -8.14 15.01
CA PHE A 122 -0.42 -7.33 15.67
C PHE A 122 -0.47 -5.91 15.11
N ILE A 123 -1.01 -4.96 15.88
CA ILE A 123 -1.30 -3.60 15.42
C ILE A 123 -0.40 -2.61 16.16
N GLN A 124 0.40 -1.85 15.43
CA GLN A 124 1.32 -0.87 16.00
C GLN A 124 0.74 0.54 15.98
N ASP A 125 0.90 1.24 17.09
CA ASP A 125 0.72 2.69 17.15
C ASP A 125 2.00 3.37 16.62
N THR A 126 1.89 4.13 15.53
CA THR A 126 3.07 4.74 14.87
C THR A 126 3.74 5.82 15.71
N ARG A 127 3.06 6.38 16.72
CA ARG A 127 3.61 7.45 17.57
C ARG A 127 4.49 6.89 18.67
N ASN A 128 4.02 5.87 19.38
CA ASN A 128 4.72 5.32 20.55
C ASN A 128 5.36 3.95 20.30
N GLN A 129 5.20 3.41 19.08
CA GLN A 129 5.77 2.12 18.63
C GLN A 129 5.27 0.91 19.42
N ARG A 130 4.28 1.07 20.30
CA ARG A 130 3.65 -0.03 21.04
C ARG A 130 2.81 -0.87 20.11
N VAL A 131 2.69 -2.15 20.43
CA VAL A 131 1.93 -3.10 19.62
C VAL A 131 0.78 -3.65 20.44
N LYS A 132 -0.43 -3.53 19.91
CA LYS A 132 -1.63 -4.18 20.40
C LYS A 132 -1.75 -5.56 19.76
N VAL A 133 -1.89 -6.59 20.58
CA VAL A 133 -2.25 -7.93 20.12
C VAL A 133 -3.75 -8.10 20.29
N ILE A 134 -4.44 -8.50 19.23
CA ILE A 134 -5.90 -8.71 19.25
C ILE A 134 -6.26 -10.04 18.63
N ILE A 135 -7.36 -10.64 19.08
CA ILE A 135 -8.04 -11.76 18.44
C ILE A 135 -9.39 -11.27 17.92
N SER A 136 -9.76 -11.60 16.68
CA SER A 136 -11.05 -11.21 16.11
C SER A 136 -11.49 -12.16 14.99
N ARG A 137 -12.80 -12.38 14.88
CA ARG A 137 -13.46 -13.07 13.75
C ARG A 137 -13.60 -12.17 12.52
N ASN A 138 -13.39 -10.86 12.69
CA ASN A 138 -13.38 -9.87 11.63
C ASN A 138 -12.36 -8.77 11.96
N LEU A 139 -11.09 -9.09 11.69
CA LEU A 139 -9.98 -8.19 11.99
C LEU A 139 -10.08 -6.84 11.25
N ARG A 140 -10.79 -6.79 10.10
CA ARG A 140 -10.98 -5.58 9.31
C ARG A 140 -11.83 -4.59 10.07
N ASP A 141 -13.00 -5.03 10.54
CA ASP A 141 -13.93 -4.17 11.27
C ASP A 141 -13.34 -3.78 12.63
N THR A 142 -12.69 -4.71 13.32
CA THR A 142 -12.00 -4.41 14.59
C THR A 142 -10.90 -3.36 14.41
N LEU A 143 -10.08 -3.46 13.37
CA LEU A 143 -9.05 -2.45 13.10
C LEU A 143 -9.66 -1.11 12.65
N GLY A 144 -10.77 -1.13 11.91
CA GLY A 144 -11.54 0.08 11.59
C GLY A 144 -11.98 0.83 12.85
N GLN A 145 -12.62 0.12 13.79
CA GLN A 145 -13.05 0.68 15.08
C GLN A 145 -11.86 1.19 15.92
N LEU A 146 -10.75 0.44 15.95
CA LEU A 146 -9.54 0.88 16.64
C LEU A 146 -8.94 2.14 16.01
N GLN A 147 -8.98 2.25 14.67
CA GLN A 147 -8.47 3.41 13.95
C GLN A 147 -9.33 4.66 14.16
N GLU A 148 -10.64 4.52 14.33
CA GLU A 148 -11.55 5.63 14.66
C GLU A 148 -11.24 6.25 16.02
N GLY A 149 -10.88 5.43 17.01
CA GLY A 149 -10.46 5.88 18.34
C GLY A 149 -9.01 6.38 18.42
N ALA A 150 -8.20 6.14 17.39
CA ALA A 150 -6.78 6.49 17.37
C ALA A 150 -6.53 7.86 16.72
N SER A 151 -5.76 8.72 17.39
CA SER A 151 -5.34 10.01 16.83
C SER A 151 -4.23 9.89 15.76
N VAL A 152 -3.67 8.70 15.59
CA VAL A 152 -2.58 8.41 14.65
C VAL A 152 -2.92 7.17 13.82
N PRO A 153 -2.34 7.02 12.62
CA PRO A 153 -2.50 5.80 11.86
C PRO A 153 -1.96 4.61 12.67
N LEU A 154 -2.77 3.55 12.75
CA LEU A 154 -2.35 2.27 13.28
C LEU A 154 -1.81 1.42 12.14
N GLN A 155 -0.70 0.71 12.36
CA GLN A 155 -0.07 -0.12 11.34
C GLN A 155 -0.26 -1.60 11.66
N LEU A 156 -0.81 -2.37 10.72
CA LEU A 156 -0.90 -3.83 10.86
C LEU A 156 0.46 -4.47 10.55
N LEU A 157 1.12 -5.04 11.55
CA LEU A 157 2.47 -5.61 11.42
C LEU A 157 2.50 -7.08 11.01
N ALA A 158 1.53 -7.86 11.48
CA ALA A 158 1.37 -9.28 11.19
C ALA A 158 -0.09 -9.73 11.45
N VAL A 159 -0.48 -10.81 10.77
CA VAL A 159 -1.74 -11.51 10.96
C VAL A 159 -1.46 -13.01 10.98
N GLU A 160 -1.88 -13.68 12.04
CA GLU A 160 -1.93 -15.13 12.11
C GLU A 160 -3.38 -15.58 11.92
N ARG A 161 -3.62 -16.48 10.97
CA ARG A 161 -4.94 -17.03 10.67
C ARG A 161 -5.04 -18.42 11.28
N LEU A 162 -6.12 -18.69 12.00
CA LEU A 162 -6.35 -19.99 12.62
C LEU A 162 -7.69 -20.56 12.16
N GLU A 163 -7.78 -21.89 12.14
CA GLU A 163 -8.95 -22.59 11.59
C GLU A 163 -10.10 -22.67 12.60
N SER A 164 -9.78 -22.76 13.89
CA SER A 164 -10.78 -22.82 14.96
C SER A 164 -10.67 -21.62 15.92
N PRO A 165 -11.80 -21.15 16.48
CA PRO A 165 -11.79 -20.13 17.53
C PRO A 165 -11.01 -20.55 18.77
N ASP A 166 -11.13 -21.81 19.19
CA ASP A 166 -10.48 -22.33 20.39
C ASP A 166 -8.95 -22.32 20.25
N GLU A 167 -8.43 -22.78 19.09
CA GLU A 167 -6.99 -22.72 18.81
C GLU A 167 -6.48 -21.27 18.79
N ALA A 168 -7.30 -20.34 18.31
CA ALA A 168 -6.94 -18.93 18.30
C ALA A 168 -6.90 -18.33 19.71
N GLU A 169 -7.82 -18.74 20.60
CA GLU A 169 -7.82 -18.34 22.01
C GLU A 169 -6.57 -18.89 22.72
N ASP A 170 -6.28 -20.18 22.56
CA ASP A 170 -5.07 -20.81 23.13
C ASP A 170 -3.80 -20.11 22.65
N ARG A 171 -3.70 -19.82 21.34
CA ARG A 171 -2.56 -19.11 20.75
C ARG A 171 -2.46 -17.69 21.26
N PHE A 172 -3.59 -17.00 21.41
CA PHE A 172 -3.63 -15.64 21.96
C PHE A 172 -3.15 -15.61 23.41
N MET A 173 -3.60 -16.56 24.25
CA MET A 173 -3.14 -16.69 25.63
C MET A 173 -1.64 -16.97 25.71
N ALA A 174 -1.10 -17.83 24.83
CA ALA A 174 0.33 -18.08 24.75
C ALA A 174 1.13 -16.81 24.39
N TYR A 175 0.62 -15.95 23.49
CA TYR A 175 1.24 -14.66 23.22
C TYR A 175 1.19 -13.71 24.41
N GLN A 176 0.08 -13.67 25.14
CA GLN A 176 -0.02 -12.84 26.34
C GLN A 176 1.01 -13.27 27.39
N GLU A 177 1.18 -14.57 27.61
CA GLU A 177 2.18 -15.11 28.53
C GLU A 177 3.61 -14.77 28.11
N LEU A 178 3.96 -14.98 26.83
CA LEU A 178 5.28 -14.65 26.29
C LEU A 178 5.62 -13.16 26.38
N LEU A 179 4.61 -12.29 26.25
CA LEU A 179 4.76 -10.84 26.25
C LEU A 179 4.45 -10.21 27.62
N GLN A 180 4.19 -11.00 28.66
CA GLN A 180 3.76 -10.51 29.96
C GLN A 180 4.75 -9.51 30.58
N ALA A 181 6.06 -9.73 30.37
CA ALA A 181 7.11 -8.84 30.85
C ALA A 181 7.08 -7.44 30.19
N ASP A 182 6.52 -7.35 28.98
CA ASP A 182 6.43 -6.13 28.18
C ASP A 182 5.02 -5.51 28.18
N HIS A 183 4.10 -6.07 28.97
CA HIS A 183 2.71 -5.63 29.04
C HIS A 183 2.60 -4.23 29.62
N VAL A 184 1.90 -3.34 28.91
CA VAL A 184 1.64 -1.96 29.35
C VAL A 184 0.23 -1.85 29.91
N PHE A 185 -0.80 -2.06 29.07
CA PHE A 185 -2.22 -2.07 29.44
C PHE A 185 -3.09 -2.58 28.28
N ASN A 186 -4.26 -3.16 28.56
CA ASN A 186 -5.27 -3.51 27.53
C ASN A 186 -4.68 -4.19 26.28
N ASN A 187 -3.83 -5.20 26.49
CA ASN A 187 -3.12 -5.94 25.44
C ASN A 187 -2.21 -5.08 24.55
N TRP A 188 -1.76 -3.93 25.04
CA TRP A 188 -0.66 -3.17 24.48
C TRP A 188 0.64 -3.59 25.12
N TYR A 189 1.65 -3.80 24.27
CA TYR A 189 2.98 -4.25 24.65
C TYR A 189 4.02 -3.26 24.16
N ALA A 190 5.07 -3.06 24.96
CA ALA A 190 6.24 -2.32 24.55
C ALA A 190 6.96 -3.05 23.40
N SER A 191 7.69 -2.30 22.57
CA SER A 191 8.55 -2.92 21.57
C SER A 191 9.70 -3.66 22.26
N SER A 192 9.75 -4.97 22.10
CA SER A 192 10.74 -5.83 22.75
C SER A 192 11.36 -6.84 21.79
N ARG A 193 12.45 -7.48 22.22
CA ARG A 193 13.09 -8.55 21.43
C ARG A 193 12.16 -9.75 21.25
N THR A 194 11.37 -10.09 22.26
CA THR A 194 10.41 -11.19 22.20
C THR A 194 9.34 -10.92 21.14
N LEU A 195 8.76 -9.72 21.16
CA LEU A 195 7.82 -9.28 20.14
C LEU A 195 8.41 -9.31 18.72
N GLY A 196 9.66 -8.84 18.57
CA GLY A 196 10.38 -8.89 17.30
C GLY A 196 10.55 -10.32 16.76
N ARG A 197 10.82 -11.29 17.63
CA ARG A 197 10.93 -12.72 17.26
C ARG A 197 9.59 -13.30 16.79
N ILE A 198 8.50 -12.97 17.49
CA ILE A 198 7.15 -13.40 17.10
C ILE A 198 6.78 -12.82 15.73
N LEU A 199 6.99 -11.52 15.52
CA LEU A 199 6.70 -10.89 14.23
C LEU A 199 7.55 -11.48 13.09
N ALA A 200 8.80 -11.84 13.37
CA ALA A 200 9.67 -12.49 12.39
C ALA A 200 9.19 -13.90 12.03
N SER A 201 8.75 -14.71 13.00
CA SER A 201 8.24 -16.07 12.72
C SER A 201 6.96 -16.03 11.89
N LEU A 202 6.05 -15.09 12.18
CA LEU A 202 4.80 -14.92 11.42
C LEU A 202 5.02 -14.46 9.99
N ARG A 203 6.04 -13.63 9.73
CA ARG A 203 6.43 -13.22 8.37
C ARG A 203 7.11 -14.33 7.56
N GLY A 204 7.62 -15.37 8.23
CA GLY A 204 8.24 -16.55 7.62
C GLY A 204 7.25 -17.56 7.06
N VAL A 205 5.98 -17.53 7.51
CA VAL A 205 4.92 -18.43 7.03
C VAL A 205 4.33 -17.86 5.73
N ARG A 206 5.03 -18.07 4.61
CA ARG A 206 4.47 -17.83 3.28
C ARG A 206 3.30 -18.79 3.08
N THR A 207 2.11 -18.26 2.86
CA THR A 207 0.99 -19.03 2.29
C THR A 207 1.45 -19.66 0.98
N PRO A 208 1.12 -20.95 0.71
CA PRO A 208 1.45 -21.57 -0.56
C PRO A 208 0.79 -20.77 -1.69
N ALA A 209 1.59 -20.43 -2.71
CA ALA A 209 1.10 -19.74 -3.89
C ALA A 209 -0.06 -20.54 -4.51
N PRO A 210 -1.14 -19.87 -4.99
CA PRO A 210 -2.20 -20.56 -5.69
C PRO A 210 -1.59 -21.23 -6.93
N THR A 211 -1.66 -22.55 -6.97
CA THR A 211 -1.18 -23.37 -8.07
C THR A 211 -1.90 -22.91 -9.34
N GLN A 212 -1.16 -22.29 -10.27
CA GLN A 212 -1.69 -22.02 -11.59
C GLN A 212 -2.10 -23.34 -12.22
N ARG A 213 -3.42 -23.55 -12.39
CA ARG A 213 -3.94 -24.58 -13.28
C ARG A 213 -3.32 -24.37 -14.65
N GLN A 214 -2.42 -25.26 -15.04
CA GLN A 214 -1.96 -25.38 -16.42
C GLN A 214 -3.19 -25.59 -17.30
N LYS A 215 -3.46 -24.62 -18.18
CA LYS A 215 -4.34 -24.83 -19.31
C LYS A 215 -3.59 -25.74 -20.28
N LEU A 216 -3.99 -27.00 -20.34
CA LEU A 216 -3.70 -27.88 -21.46
C LEU A 216 -4.59 -27.46 -22.63
N SER A 217 -3.97 -27.03 -23.71
CA SER A 217 -4.53 -27.02 -25.08
C SER A 217 -3.37 -27.21 -26.04
#